data_AF-A0A1F7AVI7-F1
#
_entry.id   AF-A0A1F7AVI7-F1
#
_cell.length_a   1.000
_cell.length_b   1.000
_cell.length_c   1.000
_cell.angle_alpha   90.00
_cell.angle_beta   90.00
_cell.angle_gamma   90.00
#
_symmetry.space_group_name_H-M   'P 1'
#
loop_
_entity.id
_entity.type
_entity.pdbx_description
1 polymer ?
#
loop_
_entity_poly.entity_id
_entity_poly.type
_entity_poly.pdbx_seq_one_letter_code
_entity_poly.pdbx_strand_id
1 'polypeptide(L)'
;MNNYLKIREQFCPNKFCEFFEKKFKGNVQIHSQKERRFKCSFCKKTWVEHKHELIFGLKSSKEKFESAKKFFDLGLSIRQIARRIKVSPGTVQRWKSKFEQAQKFQYNDFHVPTS
;
A
#
# COMPACT_ATOMS: atom_id res chain seq x y z
N MET A 1 -11.73 5.60 16.62
CA MET A 1 -11.55 4.45 15.70
C MET A 1 -10.87 3.31 16.46
N ASN A 2 -11.45 2.11 16.42
CA ASN A 2 -11.08 0.99 17.28
C ASN A 2 -9.84 0.26 16.72
N ASN A 3 -8.72 0.25 17.44
CA ASN A 3 -7.44 -0.36 16.98
C ASN A 3 -7.58 -1.87 16.67
N TYR A 4 -8.61 -2.53 17.21
CA TYR A 4 -8.91 -3.95 16.98
C TYR A 4 -9.41 -4.29 15.57
N LEU A 5 -10.08 -3.36 14.88
CA LEU A 5 -10.48 -3.59 13.47
C LEU A 5 -9.26 -3.50 12.55
N LYS A 6 -8.42 -2.48 12.79
CA LYS A 6 -7.19 -2.24 12.01
C LYS A 6 -6.22 -3.41 12.01
N ILE A 7 -6.05 -4.14 13.11
CA ILE A 7 -5.11 -5.28 13.18
C ILE A 7 -5.61 -6.50 12.40
N ARG A 8 -6.92 -6.74 12.37
CA ARG A 8 -7.53 -7.92 11.73
C ARG A 8 -7.50 -7.84 10.20
N GLU A 9 -7.49 -6.61 9.69
CA GLU A 9 -7.37 -6.30 8.26
C GLU A 9 -5.92 -6.34 7.75
N GLN A 10 -4.93 -6.41 8.65
CA GLN A 10 -3.52 -6.59 8.26
C GLN A 10 -3.24 -8.03 7.86
N PHE A 11 -2.25 -8.19 6.99
CA PHE A 11 -1.73 -9.48 6.56
C PHE A 11 -0.20 -9.48 6.58
N CYS A 12 0.39 -10.66 6.62
CA CYS A 12 1.85 -10.79 6.58
C CYS A 12 2.36 -10.50 5.16
N PRO A 13 3.32 -9.58 4.96
CA PRO A 13 3.83 -9.23 3.64
C PRO A 13 5.01 -10.11 3.18
N ASN A 14 5.37 -11.13 3.96
CA ASN A 14 6.46 -12.04 3.61
C ASN A 14 5.93 -13.15 2.68
N LYS A 15 6.37 -13.17 1.42
CA LYS A 15 5.96 -14.16 0.39
C LYS A 15 6.26 -15.61 0.78
N PHE A 16 7.22 -15.83 1.67
CA PHE A 16 7.60 -17.16 2.16
C PHE A 16 6.87 -17.55 3.46
N CYS A 17 5.93 -16.72 3.93
CA CYS A 17 5.13 -17.01 5.11
C CYS A 17 3.89 -17.78 4.70
N GLU A 18 3.51 -18.78 5.50
CA GLU A 18 2.23 -19.50 5.34
C GLU A 18 1.02 -18.56 5.38
N PHE A 19 1.16 -17.44 6.11
CA PHE A 19 0.15 -16.39 6.26
C PHE A 19 0.33 -15.21 5.28
N PHE A 20 1.08 -15.39 4.19
CA PHE A 20 1.24 -14.37 3.16
C PHE A 20 -0.13 -13.95 2.61
N GLU A 21 -0.43 -12.65 2.62
CA GLU A 21 -1.68 -12.05 2.10
C GLU A 21 -3.00 -12.58 2.70
N LYS A 22 -2.94 -13.38 3.78
CA LYS A 22 -4.13 -13.88 4.48
C LYS A 22 -4.54 -12.91 5.61
N LYS A 23 -5.74 -12.31 5.49
CA LYS A 23 -6.37 -11.47 6.53
C LYS A 23 -7.09 -12.32 7.59
N PHE A 24 -7.40 -11.75 8.75
CA PHE A 24 -8.21 -12.38 9.82
C PHE A 24 -7.69 -13.70 10.42
N LYS A 25 -6.43 -14.08 10.18
CA LYS A 25 -5.85 -15.34 10.70
C LYS A 25 -5.23 -15.25 12.09
N GLY A 26 -5.35 -14.10 12.77
CA GLY A 26 -4.82 -13.92 14.13
C GLY A 26 -3.28 -13.93 14.23
N ASN A 27 -2.57 -14.02 13.11
CA ASN A 27 -1.11 -14.06 13.06
C ASN A 27 -0.46 -12.69 13.17
N VAL A 28 -1.23 -11.60 13.22
CA VAL A 28 -0.72 -10.22 13.29
C VAL A 28 -0.85 -9.69 14.70
N GLN A 29 0.26 -9.17 15.23
CA GLN A 29 0.35 -8.59 16.57
C GLN A 29 0.87 -7.15 16.48
N ILE A 30 0.47 -6.30 17.42
CA ILE A 30 1.06 -4.97 17.59
C ILE A 30 2.45 -5.13 18.19
N HIS A 31 3.47 -4.67 17.47
CA HIS A 31 4.85 -4.68 17.94
C HIS A 31 5.25 -3.34 18.55
N SER A 32 4.77 -2.23 18.00
CA SER A 32 4.93 -0.90 18.58
C SER A 32 3.73 -0.03 18.23
N GLN A 33 3.02 0.45 19.24
CA GLN A 33 1.90 1.38 19.04
C GLN A 33 2.41 2.75 18.59
N LYS A 34 3.50 3.25 19.21
CA LYS A 34 4.13 4.54 18.89
C LYS A 34 4.56 4.62 17.43
N GLU A 35 5.16 3.55 16.91
CA GLU A 35 5.63 3.48 15.52
C GLU A 35 4.60 2.88 14.55
N ARG A 36 3.39 2.57 15.03
CA ARG A 36 2.35 1.86 14.25
C ARG A 36 2.91 0.62 13.55
N ARG A 37 3.71 -0.18 14.27
CA ARG A 37 4.41 -1.36 13.75
C ARG A 37 3.69 -2.63 14.18
N PHE A 38 3.46 -3.51 13.21
CA PHE A 38 2.94 -4.86 13.37
C PHE A 38 4.05 -5.90 13.22
N LYS A 39 3.78 -7.11 13.73
CA LYS A 39 4.64 -8.28 13.64
C LYS A 39 3.81 -9.52 13.36
N CYS A 40 4.32 -10.39 12.49
CA CYS A 40 3.78 -11.72 12.30
C CYS A 40 4.24 -12.60 13.46
N SER A 41 3.31 -13.21 14.20
CA SER A 41 3.64 -14.15 15.27
C SER A 41 4.29 -15.43 14.74
N PHE A 42 4.01 -15.81 13.49
CA PHE A 42 4.57 -16.98 12.80
C PHE A 42 5.99 -16.72 12.29
N CYS A 43 6.16 -15.91 11.24
CA CYS A 43 7.47 -15.69 10.61
C CYS A 43 8.31 -14.55 11.20
N LYS A 44 7.82 -13.90 12.27
CA LYS A 44 8.46 -12.79 12.99
C LYS A 44 8.74 -11.51 12.18
N LYS A 45 8.40 -11.47 10.89
CA LYS A 45 8.51 -10.28 10.04
C LYS A 45 7.74 -9.12 10.66
N THR A 46 8.31 -7.92 10.61
CA THR A 46 7.65 -6.68 11.04
C THR A 46 7.30 -5.80 9.84
N TRP A 47 6.23 -5.02 9.97
CA TRP A 47 5.83 -4.02 8.98
C TRP A 47 5.07 -2.90 9.69
N VAL A 48 4.98 -1.73 9.07
CA VAL A 48 4.16 -0.63 9.59
C VAL A 48 2.74 -0.72 9.05
N GLU A 49 1.79 -0.16 9.79
CA GLU A 49 0.36 -0.11 9.46
C GLU A 49 0.11 0.43 8.06
N HIS A 50 0.81 1.50 7.69
CA HIS A 50 0.65 2.16 6.42
C HIS A 50 1.54 1.57 5.32
N LYS A 51 2.17 0.40 5.48
CA LYS A 51 3.05 -0.18 4.44
C LYS A 51 2.33 -0.35 3.10
N HIS A 52 1.01 -0.58 3.15
CA HIS A 52 0.15 -0.74 1.99
C HIS A 52 -0.51 0.56 1.53
N GLU A 53 -0.35 1.66 2.28
CA GLU A 53 -0.79 2.97 1.82
C GLU A 53 0.17 3.49 0.77
N LEU A 54 -0.38 3.87 -0.37
CA LEU A 54 0.33 4.45 -1.51
C LEU A 54 1.33 5.57 -1.12
N ILE A 55 1.00 6.31 -0.07
CA ILE A 55 1.71 7.51 0.39
C ILE A 55 2.89 7.15 1.32
N PHE A 56 2.98 5.92 1.82
CA PHE A 56 4.05 5.55 2.74
C PHE A 56 5.44 5.69 2.09
N GLY A 57 6.31 6.48 2.74
CA GLY A 57 7.66 6.80 2.27
C GLY A 57 7.75 7.89 1.19
N LEU A 58 6.69 8.66 0.91
CA LEU A 58 6.81 9.80 0.00
C LEU A 58 7.65 10.93 0.64
N LYS A 59 8.79 11.26 0.03
CA LYS A 59 9.56 12.50 0.32
C LYS A 59 8.99 13.74 -0.39
N SER A 60 8.02 13.55 -1.27
CA SER A 60 7.38 14.61 -2.08
C SER A 60 6.02 14.97 -1.50
N SER A 61 5.49 16.16 -1.82
CA SER A 61 4.17 16.57 -1.32
C SER A 61 3.05 15.62 -1.79
N LYS A 62 2.14 15.31 -0.86
CA LYS A 62 0.96 14.48 -1.11
C LYS A 62 0.14 14.97 -2.30
N GLU A 63 0.01 16.28 -2.44
CA GLU A 63 -0.68 16.94 -3.56
C GLU A 63 -0.13 16.56 -4.93
N LYS A 64 1.21 16.48 -5.08
CA LYS A 64 1.84 16.09 -6.35
C LYS A 64 1.58 14.64 -6.70
N PHE A 65 1.51 13.77 -5.69
CA PHE A 65 1.20 12.36 -5.86
C PHE A 65 -0.25 12.15 -6.32
N GLU A 66 -1.21 12.81 -5.67
CA GLU A 66 -2.62 12.76 -6.05
C GLU A 66 -2.84 13.36 -7.45
N SER A 67 -2.18 14.48 -7.75
CA SER A 67 -2.20 15.08 -9.09
C SER A 67 -1.66 14.11 -10.16
N ALA A 68 -0.56 13.41 -9.87
CA ALA A 68 0.00 12.42 -10.78
C ALA A 68 -0.98 11.27 -11.05
N LYS A 69 -1.70 10.79 -10.02
CA LYS A 69 -2.74 9.77 -10.18
C LYS A 69 -3.83 10.27 -11.14
N LYS A 70 -4.37 11.47 -10.90
CA LYS A 70 -5.40 12.07 -11.78
C LYS A 70 -4.92 12.16 -13.23
N PHE A 71 -3.67 12.53 -13.46
CA PHE A 71 -3.13 12.60 -14.82
C PHE A 71 -2.92 11.23 -15.47
N PHE A 72 -2.56 10.20 -14.70
CA PHE A 72 -2.55 8.83 -15.21
C PHE A 72 -3.95 8.34 -15.58
N ASP A 73 -4.95 8.64 -14.74
CA ASP A 73 -6.36 8.29 -15.00
C ASP A 73 -6.88 9.00 -16.29
N LEU A 74 -6.29 10.15 -16.66
CA LEU A 74 -6.53 10.86 -17.92
C LEU A 74 -5.66 10.39 -19.11
N GLY A 75 -4.84 9.35 -18.93
CA GLY A 75 -4.02 8.76 -20.00
C GLY A 75 -2.73 9.52 -20.34
N LEU A 76 -2.28 10.45 -19.49
CA LEU A 76 -1.05 11.20 -19.77
C LEU A 76 0.20 10.32 -19.61
N SER A 77 1.19 10.54 -20.48
CA SER A 77 2.49 9.90 -20.36
C SER A 77 3.29 10.39 -19.14
N ILE A 78 4.20 9.54 -18.66
CA ILE A 78 5.12 9.87 -17.55
C ILE A 78 5.85 11.20 -17.76
N ARG A 79 6.31 11.49 -18.99
CA ARG A 79 7.02 12.73 -19.32
C ARG A 79 6.11 13.97 -19.30
N GLN A 80 4.85 13.81 -19.72
CA GLN A 80 3.84 14.87 -19.64
C GLN A 80 3.46 15.20 -18.20
N ILE A 81 3.35 14.19 -17.35
CA ILE A 81 3.07 14.33 -15.91
C ILE A 81 4.24 15.01 -15.22
N ALA A 82 5.46 14.49 -15.40
CA ALA A 82 6.69 15.01 -14.79
C ALA A 82 6.86 16.52 -15.01
N ARG A 83 6.62 17.01 -16.23
CA ARG A 83 6.63 18.45 -16.56
C ARG A 83 5.56 19.24 -15.82
N ARG A 84 4.31 18.76 -15.80
CA ARG A 84 3.18 19.47 -15.19
C ARG A 84 3.35 19.68 -13.69
N ILE A 85 3.81 18.65 -12.98
CA ILE A 85 3.94 18.68 -11.51
C ILE A 85 5.36 18.97 -11.01
N LYS A 86 6.27 19.33 -11.93
CA LYS A 86 7.67 19.71 -11.66
C LYS A 86 8.38 18.68 -10.77
N VAL A 87 8.47 17.44 -11.24
CA VAL A 87 9.26 16.35 -10.64
C VAL A 87 9.99 15.57 -11.72
N SER A 88 10.97 14.76 -11.35
CA SER A 88 11.68 13.93 -12.33
C SER A 88 10.80 12.80 -12.90
N PRO A 89 10.98 12.41 -14.18
CA PRO A 89 10.29 11.27 -14.77
C PRO A 89 10.45 9.97 -13.96
N GLY A 90 11.63 9.74 -13.36
CA GLY A 90 11.90 8.59 -12.51
C GLY A 90 11.04 8.57 -11.23
N THR A 91 10.70 9.73 -10.66
CA THR A 91 9.76 9.81 -9.54
C THR A 91 8.35 9.44 -9.97
N VAL A 92 7.90 9.94 -11.12
CA VAL A 92 6.58 9.60 -11.68
C VAL A 92 6.48 8.11 -12.01
N GLN A 93 7.54 7.52 -12.57
CA GLN A 93 7.62 6.08 -12.84
C GLN A 93 7.45 5.25 -11.54
N ARG A 94 8.14 5.63 -10.46
CA ARG A 94 8.00 4.97 -9.15
C ARG A 94 6.57 5.08 -8.61
N TRP A 95 5.92 6.23 -8.79
CA TRP A 95 4.53 6.41 -8.40
C TRP A 95 3.56 5.57 -9.24
N LYS A 96 3.80 5.45 -10.55
CA LYS A 96 3.03 4.57 -11.42
C LYS A 96 3.02 3.13 -10.88
N SER A 97 4.20 2.61 -10.53
CA SER A 97 4.33 1.27 -9.95
C SER A 97 3.60 1.14 -8.62
N LYS A 98 3.53 2.21 -7.81
CA LYS A 98 2.72 2.22 -6.57
C LYS A 98 1.22 2.18 -6.89
N PHE A 99 0.73 2.99 -7.83
CA PHE A 99 -0.68 2.99 -8.24
C PHE A 99 -1.13 1.63 -8.80
N GLU A 100 -0.31 1.01 -9.64
CA GLU A 100 -0.56 -0.32 -10.19
C GLU A 100 -0.61 -1.39 -9.10
N GLN A 101 0.23 -1.30 -8.07
CA GLN A 101 0.16 -2.18 -6.89
C GLN A 101 -1.13 -1.99 -6.11
N ALA A 102 -1.58 -0.75 -5.88
CA ALA A 102 -2.83 -0.49 -5.15
C ALA A 102 -4.09 -0.94 -5.90
N GLN A 103 -4.12 -0.82 -7.23
CA GLN A 103 -5.26 -1.32 -8.03
C GLN A 103 -5.42 -2.84 -7.89
N LYS A 104 -4.32 -3.60 -7.78
CA LYS A 104 -4.37 -5.05 -7.53
C LYS A 104 -4.95 -5.39 -6.15
N PHE A 105 -4.73 -4.54 -5.14
CA PHE A 105 -5.36 -4.72 -3.82
C PHE A 105 -6.85 -4.39 -3.83
N GLN A 106 -7.28 -3.39 -4.60
CA GLN A 106 -8.70 -3.01 -4.70
C GLN A 106 -9.52 -4.03 -5.53
N TYR A 107 -8.92 -4.70 -6.51
CA TYR A 107 -9.58 -5.76 -7.30
C TYR A 107 -9.80 -7.06 -6.49
N ASN A 108 -8.89 -7.41 -5.59
CA ASN A 108 -8.96 -8.64 -4.80
C ASN A 108 -9.96 -8.61 -3.62
N ASP A 109 -10.52 -7.46 -3.27
CA ASP A 109 -11.51 -7.33 -2.18
C ASP A 109 -12.98 -7.44 -2.68
N PHE A 110 -13.24 -7.62 -3.99
CA PHE A 110 -14.60 -7.74 -4.57
C PHE A 110 -14.93 -9.09 -5.23
N HIS A 111 -14.03 -10.08 -5.20
CA HIS A 111 -14.38 -11.43 -5.66
C HIS A 111 -14.90 -12.27 -4.47
N VAL A 112 -16.19 -12.12 -4.19
CA VAL A 112 -16.95 -13.14 -3.46
C VAL A 112 -17.09 -14.32 -4.41
N PRO A 113 -16.62 -15.54 -4.06
CA PRO A 113 -16.89 -16.71 -4.88
C PRO A 113 -18.39 -16.99 -4.80
N THR A 114 -19.12 -16.70 -5.88
CA THR A 114 -20.47 -17.23 -6.06
C THR A 114 -20.34 -18.74 -6.20
N SER A 115 -20.95 -19.44 -5.24
CA SER A 115 -21.17 -20.89 -5.26
C SER A 115 -22.09 -21.29 -6.41
#